data_AF-A0A7C3NI83-F1
#
_entry.id   AF-A0A7C3NI83-F1
#
_cell.length_a   1.000
_cell.length_b   1.000
_cell.length_c   1.000
_cell.angle_alpha   90.00
_cell.angle_beta   90.00
_cell.angle_gamma   90.00
#
_symmetry.space_group_name_H-M   'P 1'
#
loop_
_entity.id
_entity.type
_entity.pdbx_description
1 polymer ?
#
loop_
_entity_poly.entity_id
_entity_poly.type
_entity_poly.pdbx_seq_one_letter_code
_entity_poly.pdbx_strand_id
1 'polypeptide(L)'
;MDEKESILSEGSPESGMRKHMRGTLRCLLVALVAFGLGALIIAFALYVPTRQKLYKANADLELANVSITEKTDQITTLQTDNKTLQTNLDSVTLRMVLLEALSGARGASLAVAVDDYAGARLSLIQASEALDTLSALLGTDQKDVLTTMQQSAAQALTDVKTDLKSVQPELDLLIKNLVLLEDILFPNP
;
A
#
# COMPACT_ATOMS: atom_id res chain seq x y z
N MET A 1 48.77 120.31 11.73
CA MET A 1 47.75 121.17 11.09
C MET A 1 46.85 120.24 10.30
N ASP A 2 45.55 120.39 10.58
CA ASP A 2 44.41 119.99 9.75
C ASP A 2 44.08 118.50 9.71
N GLU A 3 43.04 118.08 10.46
CA GLU A 3 41.59 118.17 10.15
C GLU A 3 41.14 116.92 9.36
N LYS A 4 40.27 116.09 9.96
CA LYS A 4 38.83 115.95 9.61
C LYS A 4 38.65 115.28 8.24
N GLU A 5 37.69 114.41 7.97
CA GLU A 5 36.34 114.17 8.49
C GLU A 5 35.91 112.82 7.84
N SER A 6 35.08 112.01 8.49
CA SER A 6 33.68 111.72 8.06
C SER A 6 33.54 111.28 6.59
N ILE A 7 32.81 110.23 6.20
CA ILE A 7 31.50 109.67 6.59
C ILE A 7 31.32 108.38 5.71
N LEU A 8 30.90 107.21 6.19
CA LEU A 8 29.55 106.73 6.59
C LEU A 8 28.78 105.98 5.47
N SER A 9 28.18 104.84 5.85
CA SER A 9 27.17 103.98 5.16
C SER A 9 27.66 103.07 4.01
N GLU A 10 27.23 101.81 3.84
CA GLU A 10 26.30 100.90 4.54
C GLU A 10 26.43 99.52 3.87
N GLY A 11 26.07 98.42 4.54
CA GLY A 11 25.67 97.16 3.86
C GLY A 11 26.45 95.88 4.22
N SER A 12 25.90 95.18 5.22
CA SER A 12 25.93 93.74 5.61
C SER A 12 26.69 92.66 4.80
N PRO A 13 26.98 91.50 5.45
CA PRO A 13 28.14 90.66 5.22
C PRO A 13 27.91 89.54 4.21
N GLU A 14 28.95 89.17 3.46
CA GLU A 14 29.03 87.85 2.81
C GLU A 14 30.39 87.21 3.08
N SER A 15 30.50 86.62 4.27
CA SER A 15 31.55 85.66 4.58
C SER A 15 30.97 84.25 4.52
N GLY A 16 31.53 83.38 3.66
CA GLY A 16 31.53 81.94 3.96
C GLY A 16 31.24 80.93 2.85
N MET A 17 31.20 81.26 1.56
CA MET A 17 30.74 80.27 0.55
C MET A 17 31.82 79.47 -0.21
N ARG A 18 33.09 79.47 0.25
CA ARG A 18 34.18 78.69 -0.40
C ARG A 18 34.83 77.59 0.43
N LYS A 19 34.57 77.48 1.75
CA LYS A 19 35.12 76.39 2.60
C LYS A 19 34.19 75.19 2.77
N HIS A 20 32.89 75.31 2.50
CA HIS A 20 31.92 74.22 2.67
C HIS A 20 32.00 73.13 1.58
N MET A 21 32.50 73.43 0.38
CA MET A 21 32.45 72.50 -0.77
C MET A 21 33.45 71.33 -0.66
N ARG A 22 34.56 71.49 0.08
CA ARG A 22 35.51 70.39 0.33
C ARG A 22 35.08 69.50 1.51
N GLY A 23 34.32 70.04 2.46
CA GLY A 23 33.75 69.29 3.58
C GLY A 23 32.59 68.40 3.15
N THR A 24 31.71 68.90 2.28
CA THR A 24 30.59 68.12 1.72
C THR A 24 31.08 66.97 0.84
N LEU A 25 32.16 67.14 0.07
CA LEU A 25 32.70 66.07 -0.77
C LEU A 25 33.29 64.92 0.06
N ARG A 26 33.99 65.21 1.17
CA ARG A 26 34.47 64.18 2.10
C ARG A 26 33.32 63.50 2.85
N CYS A 27 32.30 64.26 3.25
CA CYS A 27 31.12 63.70 3.92
C CYS A 27 30.32 62.79 2.97
N LEU A 28 30.19 63.17 1.69
CA LEU A 28 29.55 62.37 0.66
C LEU A 28 30.33 61.07 0.39
N LEU A 29 31.66 61.13 0.38
CA LEU A 29 32.51 59.94 0.21
C LEU A 29 32.39 58.98 1.40
N VAL A 30 32.36 59.51 2.64
CA VAL A 30 32.13 58.70 3.86
C VAL A 30 30.72 58.11 3.86
N ALA A 31 29.70 58.86 3.46
CA ALA A 31 28.33 58.37 3.33
C ALA A 31 28.22 57.26 2.28
N LEU A 32 28.93 57.38 1.15
CA LEU A 32 28.91 56.39 0.08
C LEU A 32 29.64 55.09 0.48
N VAL A 33 30.76 55.20 1.21
CA VAL A 33 31.47 54.05 1.77
C VAL A 33 30.65 53.36 2.86
N ALA A 34 30.03 54.12 3.76
CA ALA A 34 29.14 53.57 4.79
C ALA A 34 27.89 52.89 4.20
N PHE A 35 27.34 53.46 3.13
CA PHE A 35 26.22 52.86 2.39
C PHE A 35 26.63 51.57 1.68
N GLY A 36 27.81 51.55 1.04
CA GLY A 36 28.36 50.34 0.40
C GLY A 36 28.63 49.22 1.41
N LEU A 37 29.21 49.55 2.57
CA LEU A 37 29.43 48.60 3.67
C LEU A 37 28.11 48.09 4.26
N GLY A 38 27.12 48.97 4.45
CA GLY A 38 25.79 48.59 4.92
C GLY A 38 25.10 47.61 3.96
N ALA A 39 25.17 47.86 2.65
CA ALA A 39 24.63 46.95 1.63
C ALA A 39 25.34 45.58 1.63
N LEU A 40 26.67 45.56 1.79
CA LEU A 40 27.45 44.32 1.90
C LEU A 40 27.09 43.51 3.15
N ILE A 41 26.92 44.16 4.30
CA ILE A 41 26.54 43.49 5.55
C ILE A 41 25.14 42.88 5.43
N ILE A 42 24.17 43.60 4.86
CA ILE A 42 22.81 43.08 4.65
C ILE A 42 22.80 41.92 3.67
N ALA A 43 23.54 42.02 2.55
CA ALA A 43 23.67 40.94 1.59
C ALA A 43 24.28 39.69 2.24
N PHE A 44 25.36 39.83 3.02
CA PHE A 44 26.01 38.70 3.67
C PHE A 44 25.15 38.09 4.80
N ALA A 45 24.51 38.93 5.61
CA ALA A 45 23.64 38.52 6.71
C ALA A 45 22.36 37.81 6.23
N LEU A 46 21.88 38.07 5.01
CA LEU A 46 20.74 37.37 4.43
C LEU A 46 21.14 36.16 3.58
N TYR A 47 22.26 36.22 2.87
CA TYR A 47 22.70 35.18 1.92
C TYR A 47 23.21 33.90 2.61
N VAL A 48 23.95 34.04 3.72
CA VAL A 48 24.45 32.90 4.50
C VAL A 48 23.31 32.10 5.15
N PRO A 49 22.35 32.70 5.89
CA PRO A 49 21.27 31.93 6.51
C PRO A 49 20.27 31.38 5.48
N THR A 50 20.05 32.03 4.34
CA THR A 50 19.21 31.45 3.28
C THR A 50 19.85 30.21 2.65
N ARG A 51 21.17 30.20 2.41
CA ARG A 51 21.86 28.98 1.95
C ARG A 51 21.85 27.86 2.98
N GLN A 52 22.00 28.16 4.27
CA GLN A 52 21.88 27.14 5.32
C GLN A 52 20.46 26.57 5.42
N LYS A 53 19.43 27.41 5.27
CA LYS A 53 18.03 26.96 5.22
C LYS A 53 17.75 26.08 4.00
N LEU A 54 18.29 26.42 2.83
CA LEU A 54 18.17 25.59 1.62
C LEU A 54 18.92 24.28 1.75
N TYR A 55 20.12 24.28 2.35
CA TYR A 55 20.89 23.06 2.58
C TYR A 55 20.18 22.12 3.57
N LYS A 56 19.65 22.67 4.67
CA LYS A 56 18.85 21.89 5.63
C LYS A 56 17.56 21.38 5.01
N ALA A 57 16.83 22.22 4.29
CA ALA A 57 15.59 21.80 3.61
C ALA A 57 15.86 20.72 2.54
N ASN A 58 16.96 20.80 1.80
CA ASN A 58 17.36 19.76 0.84
C ASN A 58 17.76 18.46 1.55
N ALA A 59 18.51 18.54 2.66
CA ALA A 59 18.88 17.37 3.45
C ALA A 59 17.65 16.70 4.11
N ASP A 60 16.69 17.50 4.61
CA ASP A 60 15.44 17.01 5.17
C ASP A 60 14.56 16.37 4.07
N LEU A 61 14.54 16.93 2.85
CA LEU A 61 13.86 16.34 1.70
C LEU A 61 14.51 15.03 1.25
N GLU A 62 15.84 14.95 1.25
CA GLU A 62 16.57 13.73 0.91
C GLU A 62 16.29 12.63 1.95
N LEU A 63 16.32 12.96 3.24
CA LEU A 63 15.99 12.05 4.33
C LEU A 63 14.53 11.60 4.29
N ALA A 64 13.60 12.53 4.01
CA ALA A 64 12.20 12.21 3.82
C ALA A 64 11.99 11.31 2.59
N ASN A 65 12.67 11.56 1.48
CA ASN A 65 12.61 10.70 0.29
C ASN A 65 13.14 9.29 0.58
N VAL A 66 14.26 9.16 1.28
CA VAL A 66 14.79 7.85 1.70
C VAL A 66 13.78 7.11 2.58
N SER A 67 13.19 7.78 3.57
CA SER A 67 12.14 7.19 4.42
C SER A 67 10.86 6.84 3.63
N ILE A 68 10.48 7.64 2.63
CA ILE A 68 9.34 7.34 1.76
C ILE A 68 9.63 6.12 0.90
N THR A 69 10.82 6.01 0.31
CA THR A 69 11.24 4.84 -0.45
C THR A 69 11.24 3.59 0.44
N GLU A 70 11.85 3.66 1.62
CA GLU A 70 11.89 2.53 2.57
C GLU A 70 10.48 2.07 2.96
N LYS A 71 9.58 3.00 3.30
CA LYS A 71 8.18 2.69 3.61
C LYS A 71 7.43 2.13 2.40
N THR A 72 7.73 2.61 1.20
CA THR A 72 7.14 2.11 -0.04
C THR A 72 7.57 0.66 -0.27
N ASP A 73 8.85 0.34 -0.09
CA ASP A 73 9.38 -1.02 -0.20
C ASP A 73 8.79 -1.97 0.87
N GLN A 74 8.57 -1.48 2.09
CA GLN A 74 7.86 -2.24 3.12
C GLN A 74 6.40 -2.51 2.74
N ILE A 75 5.68 -1.52 2.20
CA ILE A 75 4.29 -1.67 1.77
C ILE A 75 4.20 -2.68 0.62
N THR A 76 5.09 -2.61 -0.37
CA THR A 76 5.09 -3.56 -1.51
C THR A 76 5.42 -4.97 -1.06
N THR A 77 6.35 -5.14 -0.11
CA THR A 77 6.66 -6.43 0.51
C THR A 77 5.44 -6.98 1.24
N LEU A 78 4.83 -6.19 2.14
CA LEU A 78 3.63 -6.61 2.87
C LEU A 78 2.44 -6.90 1.96
N GLN A 79 2.29 -6.18 0.84
CA GLN A 79 1.26 -6.46 -0.15
C GLN A 79 1.52 -7.79 -0.88
N THR A 80 2.78 -8.07 -1.18
CA THR A 80 3.19 -9.35 -1.79
C THR A 80 2.95 -10.49 -0.82
N ASP A 81 3.40 -10.36 0.43
CA ASP A 81 3.19 -11.35 1.49
C ASP A 81 1.69 -11.59 1.73
N ASN A 82 0.88 -10.52 1.82
CA ASN A 82 -0.57 -10.67 1.97
C ASN A 82 -1.19 -11.42 0.79
N LYS A 83 -0.78 -11.13 -0.45
CA LYS A 83 -1.26 -11.88 -1.63
C LYS A 83 -0.85 -13.34 -1.55
N THR A 84 0.40 -13.63 -1.20
CA THR A 84 0.89 -15.01 -1.02
C THR A 84 0.13 -15.72 0.09
N LEU A 85 -0.09 -15.08 1.24
CA LEU A 85 -0.88 -15.63 2.33
C LEU A 85 -2.33 -15.88 1.92
N GLN A 86 -2.95 -14.96 1.18
CA GLN A 86 -4.30 -15.14 0.63
C GLN A 86 -4.36 -16.34 -0.30
N THR A 87 -3.42 -16.45 -1.26
CA THR A 87 -3.35 -17.61 -2.16
C THR A 87 -3.14 -18.92 -1.40
N ASN A 88 -2.32 -18.93 -0.36
CA ASN A 88 -2.12 -20.11 0.49
C ASN A 88 -3.40 -20.46 1.27
N LEU A 89 -4.11 -19.47 1.81
CA LEU A 89 -5.39 -19.68 2.49
C LEU A 89 -6.44 -20.22 1.54
N ASP A 90 -6.55 -19.67 0.33
CA ASP A 90 -7.47 -20.15 -0.70
C ASP A 90 -7.17 -21.61 -1.07
N SER A 91 -5.88 -21.94 -1.25
CA SER A 91 -5.42 -23.31 -1.55
C SER A 91 -5.72 -24.29 -0.40
N VAL A 92 -5.45 -23.91 0.84
CA VAL A 92 -5.74 -24.73 2.04
C VAL A 92 -7.24 -24.91 2.24
N THR A 93 -8.03 -23.85 2.03
CA THR A 93 -9.49 -23.88 2.12
C THR A 93 -10.06 -24.83 1.07
N LEU A 94 -9.59 -24.73 -0.17
CA LEU A 94 -10.00 -25.61 -1.25
C LEU A 94 -9.68 -27.08 -0.93
N ARG A 95 -8.48 -27.36 -0.40
CA ARG A 95 -8.09 -28.71 0.02
C ARG A 95 -8.95 -29.24 1.16
N MET A 96 -9.25 -28.38 2.15
CA MET A 96 -10.11 -28.74 3.28
C MET A 96 -11.50 -29.16 2.81
N VAL A 97 -12.15 -28.35 1.96
CA VAL A 97 -13.49 -28.63 1.43
C VAL A 97 -13.50 -29.91 0.57
N LEU A 98 -12.44 -30.15 -0.20
CA LEU A 98 -12.30 -31.39 -0.97
C LEU A 98 -12.21 -32.63 -0.06
N LEU A 99 -11.39 -32.54 0.98
CA LEU A 99 -11.25 -33.60 1.99
C LEU A 99 -12.55 -33.82 2.76
N GLU A 100 -13.32 -32.77 3.03
CA GLU A 100 -14.64 -32.86 3.64
C GLU A 100 -15.61 -33.64 2.74
N ALA A 101 -15.70 -33.31 1.45
CA ALA A 101 -16.52 -34.05 0.48
C ALA A 101 -16.13 -35.53 0.40
N LEU A 102 -14.83 -35.82 0.39
CA LEU A 102 -14.29 -37.18 0.36
C LEU A 102 -14.57 -37.94 1.66
N SER A 103 -14.48 -37.27 2.80
CA SER A 103 -14.84 -37.85 4.10
C SER A 103 -16.32 -38.17 4.19
N GLY A 104 -17.20 -37.30 3.67
CA GLY A 104 -18.64 -37.52 3.60
C GLY A 104 -19.00 -38.70 2.69
N ALA A 105 -18.40 -38.79 1.50
CA ALA A 105 -18.61 -39.91 0.59
C ALA A 105 -18.15 -41.25 1.19
N ARG A 106 -16.99 -41.28 1.86
CA ARG A 106 -16.50 -42.48 2.57
C ARG A 106 -17.35 -42.83 3.78
N GLY A 107 -17.79 -41.82 4.54
CA GLY A 107 -18.70 -42.00 5.67
C GLY A 107 -20.02 -42.61 5.24
N ALA A 108 -20.56 -42.15 4.10
CA ALA A 108 -21.76 -42.73 3.52
C ALA A 108 -21.55 -44.19 3.09
N SER A 109 -20.43 -44.50 2.44
CA SER A 109 -20.13 -45.89 2.06
C SER A 109 -19.96 -46.81 3.27
N LEU A 110 -19.33 -46.33 4.34
CA LEU A 110 -19.23 -47.08 5.59
C LEU A 110 -20.61 -47.32 6.22
N ALA A 111 -21.46 -46.29 6.24
CA ALA A 111 -22.81 -46.40 6.76
C ALA A 111 -23.67 -47.37 5.95
N VAL A 112 -23.56 -47.37 4.62
CA VAL A 112 -24.17 -48.38 3.74
C VAL A 112 -23.70 -49.80 4.11
N ALA A 113 -22.41 -49.98 4.39
CA ALA A 113 -21.83 -51.29 4.74
C ALA A 113 -22.33 -51.85 6.08
N VAL A 114 -22.75 -50.99 7.01
CA VAL A 114 -23.32 -51.39 8.32
C VAL A 114 -24.85 -51.28 8.36
N ASP A 115 -25.49 -51.14 7.18
CA ASP A 115 -26.93 -50.98 7.02
C ASP A 115 -27.52 -49.76 7.79
N ASP A 116 -26.72 -48.71 8.03
CA ASP A 116 -27.14 -47.45 8.65
C ASP A 116 -27.62 -46.44 7.60
N TYR A 117 -28.92 -46.50 7.31
CA TYR A 117 -29.58 -45.57 6.39
C TYR A 117 -29.46 -44.10 6.82
N ALA A 118 -29.61 -43.81 8.12
CA ALA A 118 -29.61 -42.43 8.60
C ALA A 118 -28.21 -41.82 8.51
N GLY A 119 -27.19 -42.59 8.88
CA GLY A 119 -25.78 -42.23 8.69
C GLY A 119 -25.44 -42.04 7.21
N ALA A 120 -25.85 -42.96 6.34
CA ALA A 120 -25.57 -42.88 4.91
C ALA A 120 -26.15 -41.60 4.29
N ARG A 121 -27.40 -41.30 4.61
CA ARG A 121 -28.08 -40.09 4.12
C ARG A 121 -27.43 -38.81 4.66
N LEU A 122 -27.10 -38.77 5.96
CA LEU A 122 -26.46 -37.59 6.56
C LEU A 122 -25.08 -37.32 5.93
N SER A 123 -24.26 -38.36 5.80
CA SER A 123 -22.93 -38.24 5.22
C SER A 123 -22.96 -37.87 3.74
N LEU A 124 -23.96 -38.34 2.98
CA LEU A 124 -24.18 -37.89 1.60
C LEU A 124 -24.61 -36.43 1.52
N ILE A 125 -25.48 -35.94 2.42
CA ILE A 125 -25.85 -34.52 2.48
C ILE A 125 -24.60 -33.67 2.74
N GLN A 126 -23.76 -34.06 3.70
CA GLN A 126 -22.49 -33.37 3.99
C GLN A 126 -21.56 -33.38 2.77
N ALA A 127 -21.46 -34.52 2.06
CA ALA A 127 -20.67 -34.60 0.84
C ALA A 127 -21.21 -33.67 -0.27
N SER A 128 -22.54 -33.59 -0.44
CA SER A 128 -23.16 -32.68 -1.39
C SER A 128 -22.92 -31.20 -1.05
N GLU A 129 -23.08 -30.82 0.22
CA GLU A 129 -22.82 -29.44 0.67
C GLU A 129 -21.36 -29.03 0.46
N ALA A 130 -20.42 -29.94 0.73
CA ALA A 130 -19.01 -29.72 0.46
C ALA A 130 -18.72 -29.59 -1.04
N LEU A 131 -19.36 -30.41 -1.90
CA LEU A 131 -19.25 -30.29 -3.37
C LEU A 131 -19.79 -28.95 -3.89
N ASP A 132 -20.90 -28.46 -3.34
CA ASP A 132 -21.47 -27.16 -3.71
C ASP A 132 -20.53 -26.01 -3.32
N THR A 133 -19.92 -26.11 -2.13
CA THR A 133 -18.89 -25.17 -1.68
C THR A 133 -17.66 -25.23 -2.59
N LEU A 134 -17.22 -26.43 -2.96
CA LEU A 134 -16.10 -26.65 -3.87
C LEU A 134 -16.37 -26.02 -5.25
N SER A 135 -17.61 -26.11 -5.74
CA SER A 135 -18.06 -25.52 -7.00
C SER A 135 -18.00 -24.00 -7.00
N ALA A 136 -18.33 -23.38 -5.86
CA ALA A 136 -18.19 -21.94 -5.69
C ALA A 136 -16.71 -21.49 -5.69
N LEU A 137 -15.79 -22.33 -5.22
CA LEU A 137 -14.36 -22.01 -5.09
C LEU A 137 -13.54 -22.28 -6.36
N LEU A 138 -13.82 -23.35 -7.10
CA LEU A 138 -13.02 -23.80 -8.26
C LEU A 138 -13.28 -23.05 -9.57
N GLY A 139 -14.34 -22.25 -9.64
CA GLY A 139 -14.70 -21.54 -10.88
C GLY A 139 -15.04 -22.49 -12.04
N THR A 140 -14.77 -22.06 -13.28
CA THR A 140 -15.24 -22.76 -14.49
C THR A 140 -14.37 -23.93 -14.95
N ASP A 141 -13.10 -23.99 -14.53
CA ASP A 141 -12.10 -24.86 -15.16
C ASP A 141 -12.30 -26.35 -14.88
N GLN A 142 -13.02 -26.69 -13.80
CA GLN A 142 -13.30 -28.08 -13.39
C GLN A 142 -14.81 -28.36 -13.25
N LYS A 143 -15.63 -27.48 -13.85
CA LYS A 143 -17.08 -27.48 -13.69
C LYS A 143 -17.74 -28.78 -14.13
N ASP A 144 -17.25 -29.40 -15.22
CA ASP A 144 -17.84 -30.64 -15.75
C ASP A 144 -17.62 -31.82 -14.79
N VAL A 145 -16.42 -31.92 -14.23
CA VAL A 145 -16.06 -32.97 -13.27
C VAL A 145 -16.86 -32.79 -11.98
N LEU A 146 -16.95 -31.56 -11.46
CA LEU A 146 -17.76 -31.28 -10.28
C LEU A 146 -19.26 -31.52 -10.52
N THR A 147 -19.79 -31.14 -11.67
CA THR A 147 -21.20 -31.38 -12.02
C THR A 147 -21.50 -32.88 -12.02
N THR A 148 -20.58 -33.69 -12.55
CA THR A 148 -20.69 -35.15 -12.53
C THR A 148 -20.66 -35.72 -11.10
N MET A 149 -19.83 -35.15 -10.22
CA MET A 149 -19.78 -35.54 -8.81
C MET A 149 -21.06 -35.15 -8.06
N GLN A 150 -21.56 -33.92 -8.26
CA GLN A 150 -22.82 -33.44 -7.70
C GLN A 150 -23.99 -34.31 -8.16
N GLN A 151 -24.04 -34.66 -9.44
CA GLN A 151 -25.05 -35.57 -9.97
C GLN A 151 -24.94 -36.97 -9.34
N SER A 152 -23.73 -37.50 -9.16
CA SER A 152 -23.52 -38.81 -8.50
C SER A 152 -23.99 -38.77 -7.05
N ALA A 153 -23.69 -37.70 -6.29
CA ALA A 153 -24.14 -37.54 -4.92
C ALA A 153 -25.68 -37.40 -4.82
N ALA A 154 -26.30 -36.66 -5.75
CA ALA A 154 -27.75 -36.50 -5.81
C ALA A 154 -28.47 -37.81 -6.18
N GLN A 155 -27.88 -38.58 -7.09
CA GLN A 155 -28.36 -39.91 -7.46
C GLN A 155 -28.26 -40.87 -6.26
N ALA A 156 -27.10 -40.91 -5.59
CA ALA A 156 -26.90 -41.69 -4.37
C ALA A 156 -27.92 -41.32 -3.26
N LEU A 157 -28.24 -40.04 -3.06
CA LEU A 157 -29.28 -39.59 -2.12
C LEU A 157 -30.69 -40.07 -2.50
N THR A 158 -30.95 -40.25 -3.79
CA THR A 158 -32.22 -40.78 -4.30
C THR A 158 -32.28 -42.29 -4.12
N ASP A 159 -31.18 -42.98 -4.42
CA ASP A 159 -31.07 -44.43 -4.33
C ASP A 159 -31.12 -44.91 -2.89
N VAL A 160 -30.49 -44.17 -1.95
CA VAL A 160 -30.57 -44.47 -0.50
C VAL A 160 -32.01 -44.66 -0.07
N LYS A 161 -32.95 -43.80 -0.54
CA LYS A 161 -34.37 -43.86 -0.18
C LYS A 161 -35.09 -45.13 -0.64
N THR A 162 -34.57 -45.77 -1.68
CA THR A 162 -35.20 -46.91 -2.35
C THR A 162 -34.54 -48.22 -1.91
N ASP A 163 -33.22 -48.30 -2.03
CA ASP A 163 -32.40 -49.43 -1.61
C ASP A 163 -31.02 -48.94 -1.17
N LEU A 164 -30.67 -49.16 0.10
CA LEU A 164 -29.41 -48.72 0.65
C LEU A 164 -28.20 -49.36 -0.06
N LYS A 165 -28.32 -50.62 -0.51
CA LYS A 165 -27.20 -51.35 -1.12
C LYS A 165 -26.98 -50.99 -2.58
N SER A 166 -28.00 -50.45 -3.26
CA SER A 166 -27.86 -50.01 -4.64
C SER A 166 -27.02 -48.75 -4.79
N VAL A 167 -26.67 -48.08 -3.68
CA VAL A 167 -25.95 -46.79 -3.61
C VAL A 167 -24.43 -46.97 -3.71
N GLN A 168 -23.93 -48.16 -3.40
CA GLN A 168 -22.50 -48.42 -3.30
C GLN A 168 -21.72 -48.12 -4.60
N PRO A 169 -22.22 -48.49 -5.81
CA PRO A 169 -21.54 -48.14 -7.06
C PRO A 169 -21.39 -46.63 -7.29
N GLU A 170 -22.42 -45.84 -6.96
CA GLU A 170 -22.43 -44.38 -7.11
C GLU A 170 -21.46 -43.73 -6.12
N LEU A 171 -21.38 -44.24 -4.89
CA LEU A 171 -20.42 -43.79 -3.88
C LEU A 171 -18.98 -44.11 -4.28
N ASP A 172 -18.72 -45.29 -4.81
CA ASP A 172 -17.39 -45.68 -5.30
C ASP A 172 -16.94 -44.78 -6.45
N LEU A 173 -17.86 -44.46 -7.38
CA LEU A 173 -17.61 -43.51 -8.46
C LEU A 173 -17.31 -42.11 -7.92
N LEU A 174 -18.11 -41.63 -6.96
CA LEU A 174 -17.92 -40.32 -6.34
C LEU A 174 -16.56 -40.23 -5.63
N ILE A 175 -16.20 -41.23 -4.82
CA ILE A 175 -14.91 -41.28 -4.11
C ILE A 175 -13.77 -41.28 -5.12
N LYS A 176 -13.85 -42.09 -6.18
CA LYS A 176 -12.81 -42.15 -7.21
C LYS A 176 -12.62 -40.80 -7.90
N ASN A 177 -13.71 -40.12 -8.24
CA ASN A 177 -13.65 -38.81 -8.88
C ASN A 177 -13.07 -37.74 -7.94
N LEU A 178 -13.43 -37.76 -6.65
CA LEU A 178 -12.86 -36.86 -5.64
C LEU A 178 -11.36 -37.06 -5.44
N VAL A 179 -10.89 -38.32 -5.42
CA VAL A 179 -9.46 -38.63 -5.33
C VAL A 179 -8.71 -38.14 -6.57
N LEU A 180 -9.24 -38.38 -7.78
CA LEU A 180 -8.64 -37.87 -9.01
C LEU A 180 -8.56 -36.33 -9.00
N LEU A 181 -9.59 -35.67 -8.48
CA LEU A 181 -9.60 -34.22 -8.36
C LEU A 181 -8.55 -33.73 -7.34
N GLU A 182 -8.35 -34.45 -6.24
CA GLU A 182 -7.27 -34.15 -5.28
C GLU A 182 -5.90 -34.23 -5.95
N ASP A 183 -5.64 -35.29 -6.69
CA ASP A 183 -4.35 -35.49 -7.38
C ASP A 183 -4.10 -34.43 -8.46
N ILE A 184 -5.14 -33.98 -9.16
CA ILE A 184 -5.04 -32.93 -10.18
C ILE A 184 -4.81 -31.56 -9.54
N LEU A 185 -5.51 -31.24 -8.46
CA LEU A 185 -5.44 -29.94 -7.80
C LEU A 185 -4.23 -29.78 -6.89
N PHE A 186 -3.79 -30.86 -6.28
CA PHE A 186 -2.74 -30.88 -5.27
C PHE A 186 -1.72 -32.00 -5.57
N PRO A 187 -1.01 -31.93 -6.72
CA PRO A 187 0.02 -32.92 -7.03
C PRO A 187 1.08 -32.91 -5.93
N ASN A 188 1.36 -34.09 -5.37
CA ASN A 188 2.47 -34.22 -4.41
C ASN A 188 3.80 -33.86 -5.11
N PRO A 189 4.64 -33.02 -4.48
CA PRO A 189 5.94 -32.60 -5.02
C PRO A 189 6.97 -33.74 -5.08
#